data_AF-A0A2G9XHN6-F1
#
_entry.id   AF-A0A2G9XHN6-F1
#
_cell.length_a   1.000
_cell.length_b   1.000
_cell.length_c   1.000
_cell.angle_alpha   90.00
_cell.angle_beta   90.00
_cell.angle_gamma   90.00
#
_symmetry.space_group_name_H-M   'P 1'
#
loop_
_entity.id
_entity.type
_entity.pdbx_description
1 polymer ?
#
loop_
_entity_poly.entity_id
_entity_poly.type
_entity_poly.pdbx_seq_one_letter_code
_entity_poly.pdbx_strand_id
1 'polypeptide(L)' 'MRKHYELKAWQEAMELVKEIYRVTRDFPKEEIYGLVSQMRRAAVSIPSNISEGAARGGDREFIQFLIIA' A
#
# COMPACT_ATOMS: atom_id res chain seq x y z
N MET A 1 -6.74 6.91 -18.06
CA MET A 1 -6.59 7.04 -16.59
C MET A 1 -7.63 6.14 -15.93
N ARG A 2 -7.20 5.23 -15.06
CA ARG A 2 -8.08 4.27 -14.37
C ARG A 2 -8.48 4.87 -13.03
N LYS A 3 -9.73 4.64 -12.62
CA LYS A 3 -10.19 4.99 -11.27
C LYS A 3 -9.66 3.94 -10.29
N HIS A 4 -8.54 4.23 -9.63
CA HIS A 4 -7.88 3.28 -8.73
C HIS A 4 -8.81 2.75 -7.62
N TYR A 5 -9.73 3.57 -7.10
CA TYR A 5 -10.68 3.17 -6.07
C TYR A 5 -11.72 2.13 -6.52
N GLU A 6 -11.88 1.92 -7.83
CA GLU A 6 -12.71 0.84 -8.40
C GLU A 6 -11.92 -0.49 -8.54
N LEU A 7 -10.59 -0.46 -8.39
CA LEU A 7 -9.76 -1.66 -8.48
C LEU A 7 -9.86 -2.46 -7.17
N LYS A 8 -10.27 -3.73 -7.28
CA LYS A 8 -10.31 -4.63 -6.12
C LYS A 8 -8.97 -4.73 -5.40
N ALA A 9 -7.87 -4.80 -6.15
CA ALA A 9 -6.52 -4.82 -5.57
C ALA A 9 -6.22 -3.60 -4.70
N TRP A 10 -6.70 -2.41 -5.09
CA TRP A 10 -6.54 -1.20 -4.27
C TRP A 10 -7.40 -1.26 -2.99
N GLN A 11 -8.63 -1.75 -3.09
CA GLN A 11 -9.53 -1.90 -1.94
C GLN A 11 -8.97 -2.88 -0.89
N GLU A 12 -8.50 -4.04 -1.34
CA GLU A 12 -7.86 -5.04 -0.47
C GLU A 12 -6.56 -4.50 0.15
N ALA A 13 -5.77 -3.72 -0.62
CA ALA A 13 -4.57 -3.07 -0.09
C ALA A 13 -4.88 -2.03 0.98
N MET A 14 -6.00 -1.29 0.86
CA MET A 14 -6.46 -0.37 1.91
C MET A 14 -6.90 -1.11 3.18
N GLU A 15 -7.55 -2.27 3.07
CA GLU A 15 -7.86 -3.11 4.24
C GLU A 15 -6.58 -3.66 4.89
N LEU A 16 -5.60 -4.09 4.09
CA LEU A 16 -4.29 -4.49 4.61
C LEU A 16 -3.61 -3.37 5.40
N VAL A 17 -3.65 -2.12 4.92
CA VAL A 17 -3.11 -0.97 5.67
C VAL A 17 -3.79 -0.86 7.04
N LYS A 18 -5.12 -0.92 7.11
CA LYS A 18 -5.85 -0.85 8.37
C LYS A 18 -5.44 -1.97 9.32
N GLU A 19 -5.30 -3.18 8.82
CA GLU A 19 -4.90 -4.34 9.62
C GLU A 19 -3.47 -4.25 10.15
N ILE A 20 -2.53 -3.78 9.32
CA ILE A 20 -1.15 -3.54 9.78
C ILE A 20 -1.14 -2.46 10.86
N TYR A 21 -1.89 -1.37 10.71
CA TYR A 21 -1.99 -0.35 11.76
C TYR A 21 -2.63 -0.88 13.04
N ARG A 22 -3.61 -1.79 12.93
CA ARG A 22 -4.26 -2.45 14.08
C ARG A 22 -3.27 -3.34 14.81
N VAL A 23 -2.63 -4.29 14.13
CA VAL A 23 -1.71 -5.26 14.74
C VAL A 23 -0.46 -4.58 15.32
N THR A 24 0.13 -3.63 14.59
CA THR A 24 1.35 -2.93 15.06
C THR A 24 1.11 -1.99 16.24
N ARG A 25 -0.15 -1.75 16.64
CA ARG A 25 -0.47 -0.96 17.84
C ARG A 25 -0.05 -1.65 19.13
N ASP A 26 -0.06 -2.99 19.13
CA ASP A 26 0.20 -3.80 20.31
C ASP A 26 1.68 -4.23 20.42
N PHE A 27 2.53 -3.71 19.54
CA PHE A 27 3.97 -3.99 19.56
C PHE A 27 4.69 -3.25 20.69
N PRO A 28 5.84 -3.75 21.17
CA PRO A 28 6.66 -3.06 22.15
C PRO A 28 7.05 -1.65 21.68
N LYS A 29 7.20 -0.71 22.62
CA LYS A 29 7.51 0.69 22.29
C LYS A 29 8.88 0.84 21.63
N GLU A 30 9.78 -0.08 21.92
CA GLU A 30 11.12 -0.17 21.36
C GLU A 30 11.08 -0.40 19.83
N GLU A 31 10.00 -1.00 19.32
CA GLU A 31 9.81 -1.31 17.89
C GLU A 31 9.15 -0.18 17.09
N ILE A 32 8.76 0.93 17.72
CA ILE A 32 8.05 2.04 17.05
C ILE A 32 8.81 2.54 15.82
N TYR A 33 10.13 2.73 15.97
CA TYR A 33 11.01 3.18 14.89
C TYR A 33 11.65 2.02 14.11
N GLY A 34 11.55 0.79 14.63
CA GLY A 34 11.98 -0.45 13.99
C GLY A 34 10.86 -1.07 13.17
N LEU A 35 10.37 -2.23 13.61
CA LEU A 35 9.40 -3.03 12.86
C LEU A 35 8.09 -2.28 12.56
N VAL A 36 7.57 -1.50 13.52
CA VAL A 36 6.29 -0.79 13.33
C VAL A 36 6.38 0.20 12.17
N SER A 37 7.44 1.02 12.14
CA SER A 37 7.68 2.00 11.06
C SER A 37 7.87 1.32 9.71
N GLN A 38 8.65 0.22 9.64
CA GLN A 38 8.89 -0.51 8.40
C GLN A 38 7.60 -1.13 7.86
N MET A 39 6.84 -1.83 8.70
CA MET A 39 5.60 -2.50 8.31
C MET A 39 4.54 -1.50 7.83
N ARG A 40 4.34 -0.40 8.57
CA ARG A 40 3.34 0.62 8.19
C ARG A 40 3.69 1.31 6.88
N ARG A 41 4.96 1.67 6.67
CA ARG A 41 5.41 2.29 5.41
C ARG A 41 5.28 1.32 4.23
N ALA A 42 5.67 0.07 4.41
CA ALA A 42 5.51 -0.96 3.38
C ALA A 42 4.04 -1.15 3.01
N ALA A 43 3.16 -1.30 4.01
CA ALA A 43 1.72 -1.47 3.77
C ALA A 43 1.10 -0.28 3.02
N VAL A 44 1.46 0.96 3.39
CA VAL A 44 0.96 2.18 2.72
C VAL A 44 1.50 2.30 1.30
N SER A 45 2.71 1.80 1.02
CA SER A 45 3.32 1.83 -0.31
C SER A 45 2.48 1.09 -1.35
N ILE A 46 1.79 0.00 -0.96
CA ILE A 46 1.02 -0.85 -1.87
C ILE A 46 -0.13 -0.09 -2.56
N PRO A 47 -1.14 0.46 -1.83
CA PRO A 47 -2.20 1.23 -2.46
C PRO A 47 -1.68 2.51 -3.12
N SER A 48 -0.61 3.12 -2.63
CA SER A 48 0.03 4.29 -3.25
C SER A 48 0.58 3.97 -4.64
N ASN A 49 1.31 2.86 -4.81
CA ASN A 49 1.83 2.45 -6.12
C ASN A 49 0.69 2.06 -7.08
N ILE A 50 -0.36 1.37 -6.59
CA ILE A 50 -1.54 1.07 -7.42
C ILE A 50 -2.21 2.36 -7.90
N SER A 51 -2.41 3.34 -7.01
CA SER A 51 -2.99 4.64 -7.37
C SER A 51 -2.13 5.40 -8.37
N GLU A 52 -0.81 5.43 -8.17
CA GLU A 52 0.10 6.14 -9.07
C GLU A 52 0.14 5.48 -10.45
N GLY A 53 0.25 4.15 -10.51
CA GLY A 53 0.19 3.40 -11.76
C GLY A 53 -1.13 3.58 -12.50
N ALA A 54 -2.26 3.56 -11.79
CA ALA A 54 -3.59 3.76 -12.36
C ALA A 54 -3.79 5.19 -12.93
N ALA A 55 -3.09 6.17 -12.36
CA ALA A 55 -3.06 7.54 -12.85
C ALA A 55 -2.26 7.69 -14.16
N ARG A 56 -1.35 6.74 -14.47
CA ARG A 56 -0.62 6.72 -15.75
C ARG A 56 -1.54 6.30 -16.90
N GLY A 57 -1.23 6.79 -18.11
CA GLY A 57 -2.06 6.61 -19.30
C GLY A 57 -1.90 5.26 -20.00
N GLY A 58 -0.73 4.64 -19.89
CA GLY A 58 -0.39 3.40 -20.60
C GLY A 58 -0.32 2.16 -19.71
N ASP A 59 -0.49 1.00 -20.34
CA ASP A 59 -0.50 -0.30 -19.65
C ASP A 59 0.88 -0.71 -19.16
N ARG A 60 1.93 -0.34 -19.89
CA ARG A 60 3.32 -0.65 -19.53
C ARG A 60 3.73 0.06 -18.24
N GLU A 61 3.39 1.34 -18.12
CA GLU A 61 3.64 2.12 -16.91
C GLU A 61 2.81 1.57 -15.75
N PHE A 62 1.55 1.22 -16.00
CA PHE A 62 0.71 0.63 -14.96
C PHE A 62 1.32 -0.67 -14.39
N ILE A 63 1.79 -1.58 -15.25
CA ILE A 63 2.45 -2.82 -14.84
C ILE A 63 3.72 -2.55 -14.02
N GLN A 64 4.52 -1.55 -14.39
CA GLN A 64 5.73 -1.21 -13.64
C GLN A 64 5.43 -0.84 -12.19
N PHE A 65 4.37 -0.06 -11.95
CA PHE A 65 3.93 0.29 -10.60
C PHE A 65 3.33 -0.91 -9.85
N LEU A 66 2.65 -1.82 -10.53
CA LEU A 66 2.14 -3.05 -9.92
C LEU A 66 3.26 -4.02 -9.49
N ILE A 67 4.43 -3.99 -10.12
CA ILE A 67 5.59 -4.80 -9.71
C ILE A 67 6.21 -4.27 -8.40
N ILE A 68 6.05 -2.97 -8.11
CA ILE A 68 6.58 -2.32 -6.91
C ILE A 68 5.60 -2.47 -5.73
N ALA A 69 4.30 -2.52 -6.02
CA ALA A 69 3.21 -2.69 -5.06
C ALA A 69 3.23 -4.09 -4.43
#